data_AF-A0A8B6CPG4-F1
#
_entry.id   AF-A0A8B6CPG4-F1
#
_cell.length_a   1.000
_cell.length_b   1.000
_cell.length_c   1.000
_cell.angle_alpha   90.00
_cell.angle_beta   90.00
_cell.angle_gamma   90.00
#
_symmetry.space_group_name_H-M   'P 1'
#
loop_
_entity.id
_entity.type
_entity.pdbx_description
1 polymer ?
#
loop_
_entity_poly.entity_id
_entity_poly.type
_entity_poly.pdbx_seq_one_letter_code
_entity_poly.pdbx_strand_id
1 'polypeptide(L)'
;MCRNVFVPKTNPKPGCQPKPLWLTFDCLSNIKRKQKAWSRYLATRRAVDFDFYKVARNRANENVRKAKKEYEKLVASKAKTEPKHFWTYVKSKVKSKSAVSNLMKPNGNLTTSDKEKATVLNDFFYQYQYTFLRLYVALVRPHVEYGNTIWYPHLKKDINAVEKVQMRATKLIPDIRHLSYEERLKVLKLPSLTHRRRRGDMIQAFKILKGIEDISYERFFTVISTNTRGHNWKLAKPRCNTSFRLRHFSQRIINDWNNLPVEVISSKTVEAFKISIDRHWNQSCIS
;
A
#
# COMPACT_ATOMS: atom_id res chain seq x y z
N MET A 1 28.16 -58.64 -6.89
CA MET A 1 27.01 -58.61 -7.84
C MET A 1 25.88 -57.78 -7.23
N CYS A 2 25.16 -56.99 -8.05
CA CYS A 2 24.12 -55.97 -7.74
C CYS A 2 24.65 -54.53 -7.91
N ARG A 3 24.08 -53.62 -8.71
CA ARG A 3 22.90 -53.61 -9.61
C ARG A 3 23.12 -52.49 -10.63
N ASN A 4 23.42 -52.84 -11.88
CA ASN A 4 23.43 -51.96 -13.05
C ASN A 4 22.00 -51.63 -13.55
N VAL A 5 21.01 -51.47 -12.66
CA VAL A 5 19.59 -51.52 -13.03
C VAL A 5 18.95 -50.13 -13.28
N PHE A 6 19.68 -49.03 -13.08
CA PHE A 6 19.09 -47.67 -13.19
C PHE A 6 19.92 -46.66 -13.98
N VAL A 7 20.68 -47.11 -14.99
CA VAL A 7 21.28 -46.19 -15.98
C VAL A 7 20.39 -46.18 -17.23
N PRO A 8 19.78 -45.03 -17.59
CA PRO A 8 18.99 -44.92 -18.81
C PRO A 8 19.86 -45.25 -20.03
N LYS A 9 19.46 -46.25 -20.82
CA LYS A 9 20.23 -46.75 -21.99
C LYS A 9 20.32 -45.76 -23.16
N THR A 10 19.73 -44.57 -23.05
CA THR A 10 19.77 -43.53 -24.09
C THR A 10 19.75 -42.15 -23.46
N ASN A 11 20.69 -41.29 -23.87
CA ASN A 11 20.60 -39.86 -23.58
C ASN A 11 19.51 -39.25 -24.48
N PRO A 12 18.56 -38.47 -23.93
CA PRO A 12 17.59 -37.75 -24.75
C PRO A 12 18.32 -36.81 -25.72
N LYS A 13 17.89 -36.80 -27.00
CA LYS A 13 18.45 -35.89 -28.01
C LYS A 13 18.40 -34.44 -27.48
N PRO A 14 19.49 -33.66 -27.61
CA PRO A 14 19.48 -32.26 -27.20
C PRO A 14 18.38 -31.52 -27.96
N GLY A 15 17.48 -30.86 -27.23
CA GLY A 15 16.35 -30.09 -27.78
C GLY A 15 14.97 -30.77 -27.73
N CYS A 16 14.87 -32.08 -27.45
CA CYS A 16 13.57 -32.72 -27.24
C CYS A 16 13.12 -32.61 -25.78
N GLN A 17 12.15 -31.73 -25.52
CA GLN A 17 11.48 -31.71 -24.22
C GLN A 17 10.78 -33.05 -23.98
N PRO A 18 10.92 -33.67 -22.79
CA PRO A 18 10.24 -34.91 -22.47
C PRO A 18 8.73 -34.69 -22.57
N LYS A 19 8.01 -35.70 -23.08
CA LYS A 19 6.55 -35.64 -23.16
C LYS A 19 5.96 -35.41 -21.76
N PRO A 20 4.91 -34.59 -21.63
CA PRO A 20 4.27 -34.39 -20.34
C PRO A 20 3.78 -35.71 -19.73
N LEU A 21 3.97 -35.90 -18.43
CA LEU A 21 3.64 -37.16 -17.74
C LEU A 21 2.15 -37.53 -17.79
N TRP A 22 1.26 -36.55 -17.95
CA TRP A 22 -0.18 -36.78 -18.10
C TRP A 22 -0.58 -37.28 -19.50
N LEU A 23 0.33 -37.29 -20.48
CA LEU A 23 0.01 -37.57 -21.87
C LEU A 23 -0.12 -39.08 -22.13
N THR A 24 -1.36 -39.56 -22.20
CA THR A 24 -1.66 -40.97 -22.51
C THR A 24 -1.60 -41.30 -24.00
N PHE A 25 -1.50 -42.58 -24.33
CA PHE A 25 -1.57 -43.07 -25.72
C PHE A 25 -2.88 -42.63 -26.41
N ASP A 26 -4.01 -42.70 -25.70
CA ASP A 26 -5.31 -42.28 -26.21
C ASP A 26 -5.35 -40.79 -26.56
N CYS A 27 -4.70 -39.93 -25.76
CA CYS A 27 -4.56 -38.52 -26.08
C CYS A 27 -3.83 -38.33 -27.41
N LEU A 28 -2.71 -39.02 -27.60
CA LEU A 28 -1.93 -38.96 -28.85
C LEU A 28 -2.73 -39.47 -30.05
N SER A 29 -3.44 -40.59 -29.89
CA SER A 29 -4.28 -41.17 -30.94
C SER A 29 -5.40 -40.21 -31.37
N ASN A 30 -6.10 -39.60 -30.41
CA ASN A 30 -7.15 -38.63 -30.71
C ASN A 30 -6.62 -37.32 -31.29
N ILE A 31 -5.43 -36.84 -30.86
CA ILE A 31 -4.77 -35.68 -31.45
C ILE A 31 -4.40 -35.95 -32.92
N LYS A 32 -3.86 -37.13 -33.23
CA LYS A 32 -3.55 -37.54 -34.61
C LYS A 32 -4.82 -37.65 -35.47
N ARG A 33 -5.90 -38.22 -34.93
CA ARG A 33 -7.21 -38.28 -35.61
C ARG A 33 -7.76 -36.89 -35.91
N LYS A 34 -7.68 -35.95 -34.95
CA LYS A 34 -8.03 -34.54 -35.15
C LYS A 34 -7.19 -33.91 -36.27
N GLN A 35 -5.88 -34.13 -36.29
CA GLN A 35 -4.99 -33.60 -37.33
C GLN A 35 -5.34 -34.15 -38.72
N LYS A 36 -5.59 -35.46 -38.83
CA LYS A 36 -6.03 -36.08 -40.09
C LYS A 36 -7.36 -35.50 -40.59
N ALA A 37 -8.34 -35.34 -39.71
CA ALA A 37 -9.63 -34.73 -40.05
C ALA A 37 -9.47 -33.27 -40.52
N TRP A 38 -8.56 -32.51 -39.90
CA TRP A 38 -8.23 -31.16 -40.33
C TRP A 38 -7.57 -31.12 -41.71
N SER A 39 -6.57 -31.96 -41.96
CA SER A 39 -5.93 -32.09 -43.28
C SER A 39 -6.94 -32.47 -44.37
N ARG A 40 -7.88 -33.38 -44.06
CA ARG A 40 -8.96 -33.76 -44.99
C ARG A 40 -9.87 -32.58 -45.32
N TYR A 41 -10.32 -31.82 -44.31
CA TYR A 41 -11.12 -30.61 -44.55
C TYR A 41 -10.37 -29.56 -45.38
N LEU A 42 -9.08 -29.35 -45.11
CA LEU A 42 -8.26 -28.41 -45.91
C LEU A 42 -8.18 -28.81 -47.39
N ALA A 43 -8.19 -30.11 -47.68
CA ALA A 43 -8.14 -30.64 -49.05
C ALA A 43 -9.51 -30.58 -49.76
N THR A 44 -10.61 -30.89 -49.08
CA THR A 44 -11.93 -30.98 -49.72
C THR A 44 -12.77 -29.70 -49.64
N ARG A 45 -12.54 -28.89 -48.59
CA ARG A 45 -13.34 -27.68 -48.23
C ARG A 45 -14.85 -27.91 -48.09
N ARG A 46 -15.29 -29.16 -47.92
CA ARG A 46 -16.70 -29.53 -47.74
C ARG A 46 -17.17 -29.30 -46.29
N ALA A 47 -18.42 -28.88 -46.13
CA ALA A 47 -19.02 -28.67 -44.80
C ALA A 47 -19.04 -29.95 -43.95
N VAL A 48 -19.32 -31.10 -44.57
CA VAL A 48 -19.36 -32.42 -43.88
C VAL A 48 -18.01 -32.79 -43.26
N ASP A 49 -16.89 -32.53 -43.96
CA ASP A 49 -15.55 -32.81 -43.44
C ASP A 49 -15.19 -31.87 -42.27
N PHE A 50 -15.73 -30.65 -42.27
CA PHE A 50 -15.60 -29.72 -41.14
C PHE A 50 -16.35 -30.21 -39.90
N ASP A 51 -17.55 -30.79 -40.07
CA ASP A 51 -18.31 -31.40 -38.98
C ASP A 51 -17.57 -32.58 -38.36
N PHE A 52 -16.98 -33.46 -39.18
CA PHE A 52 -16.10 -34.53 -38.70
C PHE A 52 -14.89 -34.00 -37.92
N TYR A 53 -14.26 -32.92 -38.39
CA TYR A 53 -13.18 -32.26 -37.66
C TYR A 53 -13.66 -31.72 -36.31
N LYS A 54 -14.83 -31.06 -36.24
CA LYS A 54 -15.38 -30.54 -34.97
C LYS A 54 -15.54 -31.66 -33.94
N VAL A 55 -16.10 -32.81 -34.35
CA VAL A 55 -16.27 -33.98 -33.47
C VAL A 55 -14.90 -34.51 -33.01
N ALA A 56 -13.96 -34.71 -33.94
CA ALA A 56 -12.62 -35.19 -33.62
C ALA A 56 -11.85 -34.22 -32.69
N ARG A 57 -12.00 -32.91 -32.91
CA ARG A 57 -11.44 -31.84 -32.08
C ARG A 57 -12.00 -31.88 -30.66
N ASN A 58 -13.32 -31.96 -30.53
CA ASN A 58 -13.98 -32.00 -29.23
C ASN A 58 -13.56 -33.25 -28.45
N ARG A 59 -13.52 -34.42 -29.10
CA ARG A 59 -13.04 -35.68 -28.51
C ARG A 59 -11.58 -35.62 -28.09
N ALA A 60 -10.70 -35.01 -28.88
CA ALA A 60 -9.30 -34.81 -28.50
C ALA A 60 -9.17 -33.87 -27.29
N ASN A 61 -9.91 -32.76 -27.29
CA ASN A 61 -9.91 -31.80 -26.19
C ASN A 61 -10.42 -32.43 -24.89
N GLU A 62 -11.51 -33.20 -24.95
CA GLU A 62 -12.07 -33.90 -23.80
C GLU A 62 -11.08 -34.92 -23.23
N ASN A 63 -10.46 -35.76 -24.08
CA ASN A 63 -9.45 -36.72 -23.63
C ASN A 63 -8.25 -36.05 -22.96
N VAL A 64 -7.75 -34.95 -23.54
CA VAL A 64 -6.64 -34.19 -22.95
C VAL A 64 -7.03 -33.61 -21.58
N ARG A 65 -8.26 -33.08 -21.44
CA ARG A 65 -8.75 -32.58 -20.16
C ARG A 65 -8.89 -33.70 -19.12
N LYS A 66 -9.48 -34.84 -19.50
CA LYS A 66 -9.62 -36.01 -18.62
C LYS A 66 -8.25 -36.52 -18.17
N ALA A 67 -7.31 -36.71 -19.09
CA ALA A 67 -5.97 -37.21 -18.75
C ALA A 67 -5.20 -36.27 -17.81
N LYS A 68 -5.30 -34.95 -18.02
CA LYS A 68 -4.72 -33.97 -17.09
C LYS A 68 -5.35 -34.05 -15.69
N LYS A 69 -6.68 -34.14 -15.62
CA LYS A 69 -7.43 -34.23 -14.35
C LYS A 69 -7.09 -35.51 -13.59
N GLU A 70 -7.03 -36.65 -14.28
CA GLU A 70 -6.66 -37.92 -13.64
C GLU A 70 -5.21 -37.92 -13.15
N TYR A 71 -4.29 -37.33 -13.91
CA TYR A 71 -2.92 -37.13 -13.44
C TYR A 71 -2.85 -36.21 -12.21
N GLU A 72 -3.61 -35.11 -12.18
CA GLU A 72 -3.69 -34.22 -11.02
C GLU A 72 -4.22 -34.96 -9.77
N LYS A 73 -5.26 -35.77 -9.92
CA LYS A 73 -5.76 -36.63 -8.83
C LYS A 73 -4.70 -37.62 -8.34
N LEU A 74 -3.95 -38.24 -9.26
CA LEU A 74 -2.87 -39.16 -8.92
C LEU A 74 -1.74 -38.47 -8.13
N VAL A 75 -1.35 -37.27 -8.56
CA VAL A 75 -0.35 -36.46 -7.86
C VAL A 75 -0.83 -36.09 -6.45
N ALA A 76 -2.12 -35.75 -6.30
CA ALA A 76 -2.72 -35.41 -5.02
C ALA A 76 -2.82 -36.64 -4.08
N SER A 77 -3.26 -37.80 -4.59
CA SER A 77 -3.41 -39.02 -3.78
C SER A 77 -2.07 -39.53 -3.25
N LYS A 78 -1.00 -39.39 -4.04
CA LYS A 78 0.37 -39.77 -3.67
C LYS A 78 1.13 -38.70 -2.89
N ALA A 79 0.53 -37.57 -2.52
CA ALA A 79 1.26 -36.46 -1.90
C ALA A 79 1.93 -36.85 -0.57
N LYS A 80 1.31 -37.74 0.22
CA LYS A 80 1.85 -38.22 1.49
C LYS A 80 2.96 -39.27 1.31
N THR A 81 2.84 -40.14 0.30
CA THR A 81 3.77 -41.25 0.07
C THR A 81 4.96 -40.84 -0.82
N GLU A 82 4.76 -39.93 -1.76
CA GLU A 82 5.77 -39.44 -2.72
C GLU A 82 5.85 -37.90 -2.73
N PRO A 83 6.27 -37.24 -1.63
CA PRO A 83 6.22 -35.79 -1.49
C PRO A 83 7.07 -35.05 -2.54
N LYS A 84 8.17 -35.64 -3.01
CA LYS A 84 9.01 -35.05 -4.07
C LYS A 84 8.26 -34.92 -5.40
N HIS A 85 7.41 -35.87 -5.76
CA HIS A 85 6.64 -35.84 -7.01
C HIS A 85 5.60 -34.70 -6.97
N PHE A 86 4.89 -34.57 -5.84
CA PHE A 86 3.95 -33.49 -5.57
C PHE A 86 4.61 -32.11 -5.69
N TRP A 87 5.73 -31.88 -4.96
CA TRP A 87 6.40 -30.59 -4.99
C TRP A 87 7.03 -30.26 -6.36
N THR A 88 7.46 -31.27 -7.12
CA THR A 88 7.90 -31.09 -8.51
C THR A 88 6.75 -30.61 -9.39
N TYR A 89 5.57 -31.20 -9.25
CA TYR A 89 4.37 -30.77 -9.95
C TYR A 89 3.96 -29.33 -9.58
N VAL A 90 3.92 -29.00 -8.29
CA VAL A 90 3.61 -27.64 -7.81
C VAL A 90 4.58 -26.61 -8.39
N LYS A 91 5.90 -26.85 -8.31
CA LYS A 91 6.92 -25.96 -8.90
C LYS A 91 6.75 -25.78 -10.41
N SER A 92 6.32 -26.82 -11.13
CA SER A 92 6.05 -26.73 -12.57
C SER A 92 4.87 -25.80 -12.91
N LYS A 93 3.89 -25.67 -12.01
CA LYS A 93 2.71 -24.80 -12.17
C LYS A 93 2.97 -23.36 -11.71
N VAL A 94 3.90 -23.16 -10.79
CA VAL A 94 4.29 -21.85 -10.25
C VAL A 94 5.25 -21.09 -11.19
N LYS A 95 5.85 -21.74 -12.19
CA LYS A 95 6.69 -21.07 -13.20
C LYS A 95 5.85 -20.20 -14.16
N SER A 96 5.35 -19.07 -13.69
CA SER A 96 5.18 -17.89 -14.53
C SER A 96 6.56 -17.23 -14.67
N LYS A 97 7.40 -17.71 -15.59
CA LYS A 97 8.54 -16.93 -16.09
C LYS A 97 8.02 -15.94 -17.15
N SER A 98 7.09 -15.07 -16.80
CA SER A 98 6.88 -13.88 -17.62
C SER A 98 8.00 -12.92 -17.27
N ALA A 99 9.07 -12.93 -18.06
CA ALA A 99 10.05 -11.85 -18.02
C ALA A 99 9.28 -10.53 -18.16
N VAL A 100 9.62 -9.52 -17.35
CA VAL A 100 8.98 -8.21 -17.43
C VAL A 100 9.17 -7.69 -18.85
N SER A 101 8.05 -7.43 -19.54
CA SER A 101 8.04 -6.88 -20.89
C SER A 101 8.78 -5.55 -20.93
N ASN A 102 9.29 -5.19 -22.10
CA ASN A 102 9.98 -3.90 -22.27
C ASN A 102 9.04 -2.75 -21.90
N LEU A 103 9.51 -1.87 -21.02
CA LEU A 103 8.75 -0.75 -20.50
C LEU A 103 8.98 0.49 -21.37
N MET A 104 8.01 1.39 -21.44
CA MET A 104 8.17 2.66 -22.14
C MET A 104 8.87 3.67 -21.23
N LYS A 105 9.98 4.23 -21.71
CA LYS A 105 10.70 5.32 -21.05
C LYS A 105 9.90 6.64 -21.20
N PRO A 106 10.14 7.65 -20.35
CA PRO A 106 9.48 8.96 -20.45
C PRO A 106 9.69 9.67 -21.80
N ASN A 107 10.77 9.34 -22.51
CA ASN A 107 11.09 9.85 -23.85
C ASN A 107 10.41 9.07 -25.00
N GLY A 108 9.50 8.13 -24.70
CA GLY A 108 8.76 7.34 -25.69
C GLY A 108 9.46 6.07 -26.19
N ASN A 109 10.74 5.86 -25.85
CA ASN A 109 11.50 4.69 -26.30
C ASN A 109 11.31 3.47 -25.37
N LEU A 110 11.38 2.25 -25.91
CA LEU A 110 11.30 1.02 -25.11
C LEU A 110 12.63 0.69 -24.41
N THR A 111 12.56 0.06 -23.24
CA THR A 111 13.75 -0.49 -22.55
C THR A 111 14.31 -1.70 -23.30
N THR A 112 15.62 -1.81 -23.38
CA THR A 112 16.35 -2.87 -24.10
C THR A 112 17.06 -3.84 -23.16
N SER A 113 17.44 -3.38 -21.97
CA SER A 113 18.15 -4.17 -20.96
C SER A 113 17.34 -4.29 -19.68
N ASP A 114 17.53 -5.37 -18.93
CA ASP A 114 16.94 -5.55 -17.61
C ASP A 114 17.40 -4.47 -16.62
N LYS A 115 18.61 -3.92 -16.81
CA LYS A 115 19.09 -2.75 -16.06
C LYS A 115 18.24 -1.51 -16.34
N GLU A 116 17.90 -1.27 -17.61
CA GLU A 116 17.02 -0.14 -17.97
C GLU A 116 15.58 -0.34 -17.47
N LYS A 117 15.07 -1.59 -17.47
CA LYS A 117 13.76 -1.88 -16.87
C LYS A 117 13.77 -1.57 -15.37
N ALA A 118 14.82 -1.96 -14.67
CA ALA A 118 14.98 -1.67 -13.25
C ALA A 118 15.04 -0.17 -12.98
N THR A 119 15.74 0.62 -13.80
CA THR A 119 15.80 2.08 -13.62
C THR A 119 14.45 2.75 -13.87
N VAL A 120 13.73 2.39 -14.94
CA VAL A 120 12.40 2.95 -15.23
C VAL A 120 11.40 2.63 -14.11
N LEU A 121 11.41 1.39 -13.62
CA LEU A 121 10.58 1.01 -12.47
C LEU A 121 10.98 1.77 -11.22
N ASN A 122 12.28 1.89 -10.94
CA ASN A 122 12.78 2.65 -9.79
C ASN A 122 12.34 4.11 -9.86
N ASP A 123 12.48 4.78 -11.01
CA ASP A 123 12.04 6.16 -11.19
C ASP A 123 10.54 6.33 -10.96
N PHE A 124 9.73 5.40 -11.50
CA PHE A 124 8.29 5.37 -11.26
C PHE A 124 7.93 5.19 -9.77
N PHE A 125 8.60 4.27 -9.08
CA PHE A 125 8.39 4.03 -7.66
C PHE A 125 8.95 5.15 -6.77
N TYR A 126 10.02 5.82 -7.19
CA TYR A 126 10.54 7.02 -6.52
C TYR A 126 9.54 8.17 -6.65
N GLN A 127 8.96 8.35 -7.84
CA GLN A 127 7.83 9.25 -8.04
C GLN A 127 6.64 8.86 -7.16
N TYR A 128 6.38 7.57 -6.97
CA TYR A 128 5.32 7.07 -6.09
C TYR A 128 5.53 7.51 -4.64
N GLN A 129 6.76 7.56 -4.10
CA GLN A 129 7.01 8.09 -2.75
C GLN A 129 6.52 9.53 -2.59
N TYR A 130 6.91 10.43 -3.49
CA TYR A 130 6.51 11.84 -3.43
C TYR A 130 5.04 12.05 -3.77
N THR A 131 4.54 11.31 -4.76
CA THR A 131 3.14 11.41 -5.20
C THR A 131 2.19 10.88 -4.13
N PHE A 132 2.50 9.73 -3.54
CA PHE A 132 1.74 9.17 -2.43
C PHE A 132 1.68 10.12 -1.23
N LEU A 133 2.82 10.70 -0.84
CA LEU A 133 2.87 11.66 0.25
C LEU A 133 1.96 12.88 -0.04
N ARG A 134 2.04 13.44 -1.24
CA ARG A 134 1.18 14.55 -1.67
C ARG A 134 -0.30 14.17 -1.64
N LEU A 135 -0.66 12.99 -2.15
CA LEU A 135 -2.04 12.49 -2.11
C LEU A 135 -2.53 12.28 -0.69
N TYR A 136 -1.71 11.74 0.20
CA TYR A 136 -2.06 11.59 1.61
C TYR A 136 -2.35 12.94 2.27
N VAL A 137 -1.49 13.94 2.08
CA VAL A 137 -1.68 15.28 2.65
C VAL A 137 -2.90 15.99 2.05
N ALA A 138 -3.16 15.82 0.75
CA ALA A 138 -4.24 16.51 0.05
C ALA A 138 -5.62 15.88 0.27
N LEU A 139 -5.70 14.54 0.35
CA LEU A 139 -6.98 13.82 0.35
C LEU A 139 -7.30 13.21 1.71
N VAL A 140 -6.35 12.51 2.34
CA VAL A 140 -6.63 11.76 3.57
C VAL A 140 -6.54 12.66 4.80
N ARG A 141 -5.51 13.49 4.88
CA ARG A 141 -5.24 14.34 6.04
C ARG A 141 -6.40 15.29 6.38
N PRO A 142 -7.07 15.97 5.42
CA PRO A 142 -8.19 16.85 5.74
C PRO A 142 -9.35 16.12 6.43
N HIS A 143 -9.65 14.88 6.03
CA HIS A 143 -10.71 14.09 6.67
C HIS A 143 -10.38 13.71 8.10
N VAL A 144 -9.12 13.36 8.37
CA VAL A 144 -8.68 12.98 9.71
C VAL A 144 -8.53 14.19 10.62
N GLU A 145 -8.31 15.38 10.04
CA GLU A 145 -8.22 16.65 10.77
C GLU A 145 -9.55 17.39 10.90
N TYR A 146 -10.58 16.94 10.17
CA TYR A 146 -11.90 17.54 10.21
C TYR A 146 -12.48 17.43 11.62
N GLY A 147 -12.87 18.58 12.18
CA GLY A 147 -13.48 18.64 13.50
C GLY A 147 -12.51 18.47 14.67
N ASN A 148 -11.19 18.56 14.47
CA ASN A 148 -10.18 18.45 15.55
C ASN A 148 -10.45 19.36 16.76
N THR A 149 -11.01 20.55 16.53
CA THR A 149 -11.35 21.52 17.58
C THR A 149 -12.54 21.04 18.41
N ILE A 150 -13.54 20.45 17.75
CA ILE A 150 -14.78 19.94 18.35
C ILE A 150 -14.51 18.60 19.05
N TRP A 151 -13.89 17.66 18.37
CA TRP A 151 -13.59 16.33 18.86
C TRP A 151 -12.08 16.10 18.95
N TYR A 152 -11.59 15.98 20.18
CA TYR A 152 -10.21 15.65 20.47
C TYR A 152 -10.17 14.30 21.21
N PRO A 153 -9.56 13.25 20.67
CA PRO A 153 -9.49 11.96 21.36
C PRO A 153 -8.56 12.07 22.58
N HIS A 154 -9.04 11.59 23.73
CA HIS A 154 -8.25 11.61 24.98
C HIS A 154 -7.89 10.22 25.48
N LEU A 155 -8.65 9.20 25.09
CA LEU A 155 -8.29 7.83 25.38
C LEU A 155 -7.12 7.43 24.50
N LYS A 156 -6.11 6.78 25.08
CA LYS A 156 -4.94 6.28 24.34
C LYS A 156 -5.36 5.36 23.18
N LYS A 157 -6.45 4.61 23.35
CA LYS A 157 -7.04 3.77 22.29
C LYS A 157 -7.45 4.59 21.07
N ASP A 158 -8.16 5.70 21.27
CA ASP A 158 -8.69 6.54 20.18
C ASP A 158 -7.57 7.36 19.54
N ILE A 159 -6.66 7.89 20.35
CA ILE A 159 -5.44 8.56 19.86
C ILE A 159 -4.67 7.60 18.94
N ASN A 160 -4.45 6.36 19.39
CA ASN A 160 -3.77 5.34 18.60
C ASN A 160 -4.57 4.93 17.37
N ALA A 161 -5.91 4.90 17.44
CA ALA A 161 -6.76 4.58 16.30
C ALA A 161 -6.63 5.62 15.18
N VAL A 162 -6.61 6.90 15.54
CA VAL A 162 -6.37 8.00 14.61
C VAL A 162 -4.94 7.95 14.07
N GLU A 163 -3.93 7.81 14.94
CA GLU A 163 -2.53 7.76 14.54
C GLU A 163 -2.23 6.57 13.60
N LYS A 164 -2.92 5.43 13.79
CA LYS A 164 -2.80 4.25 12.93
C LYS A 164 -3.08 4.55 11.45
N VAL A 165 -3.89 5.55 11.12
CA VAL A 165 -4.12 5.96 9.73
C VAL A 165 -2.81 6.46 9.11
N GLN A 166 -2.09 7.35 9.79
CA GLN A 166 -0.78 7.83 9.35
C GLN A 166 0.29 6.74 9.40
N MET A 167 0.29 5.89 10.44
CA MET A 167 1.22 4.74 10.52
C MET A 167 1.05 3.79 9.33
N ARG A 168 -0.19 3.50 8.91
CA ARG A 168 -0.47 2.66 7.75
C ARG A 168 -0.06 3.34 6.45
N ALA A 169 -0.40 4.62 6.28
CA ALA A 169 -0.02 5.39 5.10
C ALA A 169 1.51 5.41 4.91
N THR A 170 2.26 5.74 5.95
CA THR A 170 3.74 5.78 5.88
C THR A 170 4.37 4.41 5.63
N LYS A 171 3.71 3.30 6.03
CA LYS A 171 4.14 1.94 5.69
C LYS A 171 3.91 1.57 4.22
N LEU A 172 3.07 2.28 3.47
CA LEU A 172 2.85 1.95 2.05
C LEU A 172 4.07 2.27 1.18
N ILE A 173 4.98 3.12 1.65
CA ILE A 173 6.22 3.48 0.95
C ILE A 173 7.25 2.35 1.17
N PRO A 174 7.63 1.58 0.14
CA PRO A 174 8.49 0.40 0.29
C PRO A 174 9.85 0.72 0.93
N ASP A 175 10.47 1.81 0.50
CA ASP A 175 11.85 2.18 0.85
C ASP A 175 12.05 2.44 2.34
N ILE A 176 11.03 2.98 3.01
CA ILE A 176 11.09 3.32 4.45
C ILE A 176 10.20 2.44 5.31
N ARG A 177 9.54 1.43 4.73
CA ARG A 177 8.57 0.56 5.45
C ARG A 177 9.20 -0.10 6.68
N HIS A 178 10.47 -0.48 6.59
CA HIS A 178 11.21 -1.19 7.61
C HIS A 178 11.59 -0.31 8.82
N LEU A 179 11.65 1.02 8.64
CA LEU A 179 11.98 1.96 9.71
C LEU A 179 10.89 1.99 10.79
N SER A 180 11.25 2.45 11.99
CA SER A 180 10.27 2.76 13.03
C SER A 180 9.30 3.85 12.58
N TYR A 181 8.17 4.00 13.26
CA TYR A 181 7.21 5.05 12.91
C TYR A 181 7.81 6.44 13.02
N GLU A 182 8.58 6.70 14.08
CA GLU A 182 9.21 7.99 14.34
C GLU A 182 10.26 8.33 13.28
N GLU A 183 11.08 7.36 12.87
CA GLU A 183 12.05 7.55 11.79
C GLU A 183 11.37 7.80 10.44
N ARG A 184 10.29 7.07 10.13
CA ARG A 184 9.50 7.34 8.91
C ARG A 184 8.98 8.78 8.89
N LEU A 185 8.51 9.31 10.02
CA LEU A 185 8.06 10.70 10.11
C LEU A 185 9.20 11.70 9.86
N LYS A 186 10.40 11.45 10.39
CA LYS A 186 11.59 12.28 10.14
C LYS A 186 11.97 12.29 8.65
N VAL A 187 12.03 11.12 8.01
CA VAL A 187 12.37 11.01 6.57
C VAL A 187 11.34 11.72 5.70
N LEU A 188 10.06 11.55 6.00
CA LEU A 188 8.97 12.20 5.24
C LEU A 188 8.73 13.65 5.62
N LYS A 189 9.45 14.18 6.63
CA LYS A 189 9.23 15.51 7.22
C LYS A 189 7.76 15.73 7.59
N LEU A 190 7.12 14.70 8.16
CA LEU A 190 5.73 14.72 8.57
C LEU A 190 5.60 14.87 10.09
N PRO A 191 4.84 15.84 10.60
CA PRO A 191 4.45 15.85 12.01
C PRO A 191 3.45 14.71 12.29
N SER A 192 3.40 14.24 13.54
CA SER A 192 2.39 13.27 13.98
C SER A 192 0.98 13.89 13.96
N LEU A 193 -0.06 13.05 13.88
CA LEU A 193 -1.43 13.57 13.93
C LEU A 193 -1.77 14.16 15.31
N THR A 194 -1.15 13.66 16.38
CA THR A 194 -1.21 14.28 17.71
C THR A 194 -0.69 15.72 17.71
N HIS A 195 0.49 15.94 17.12
CA HIS A 195 1.08 17.27 17.03
C HIS A 195 0.22 18.20 16.16
N ARG A 196 -0.29 17.70 15.03
CA ARG A 196 -1.16 18.48 14.14
C ARG A 196 -2.49 18.88 14.79
N ARG A 197 -3.07 18.01 15.64
CA ARG A 197 -4.28 18.35 16.43
C ARG A 197 -4.00 19.47 17.42
N ARG A 198 -2.91 19.37 18.19
CA ARG A 198 -2.45 20.43 19.10
C ARG A 198 -2.23 21.75 18.36
N ARG A 199 -1.63 21.70 17.16
CA ARG A 199 -1.48 22.85 16.26
C ARG A 199 -2.81 23.47 15.84
N GLY A 200 -3.77 22.64 15.44
CA GLY A 200 -5.11 23.08 15.06
C GLY A 200 -5.83 23.82 16.19
N ASP A 201 -5.73 23.29 17.42
CA ASP A 201 -6.27 23.93 18.62
C ASP A 201 -5.69 25.33 18.85
N MET A 202 -4.38 25.51 18.73
CA MET A 202 -3.73 26.83 18.89
C MET A 202 -4.14 27.82 17.80
N ILE A 203 -4.25 27.36 16.55
CA ILE A 203 -4.69 28.20 15.43
C ILE A 203 -6.14 28.65 15.65
N GLN A 204 -7.00 27.75 16.12
CA GLN A 204 -8.38 28.08 16.43
C GLN A 204 -8.46 29.13 17.55
N ALA A 205 -7.67 28.95 18.61
CA ALA A 205 -7.60 29.90 19.72
C ALA A 205 -7.17 31.28 19.24
N PHE A 206 -6.15 31.35 18.39
CA PHE A 206 -5.67 32.60 17.81
C PHE A 206 -6.76 33.30 16.99
N LYS A 207 -7.48 32.57 16.14
CA LYS A 207 -8.56 33.14 15.33
C LYS A 207 -9.67 33.75 16.18
N ILE A 208 -10.10 33.04 17.23
CA ILE A 208 -11.14 33.52 18.16
C ILE A 208 -10.64 34.76 18.92
N LEU A 209 -9.43 34.71 19.48
CA LEU A 209 -8.88 35.81 20.30
C LEU A 209 -8.58 37.07 19.49
N LYS A 210 -8.24 36.94 18.20
CA LYS A 210 -8.02 38.09 17.30
C LYS A 210 -9.29 38.58 16.62
N GLY A 211 -10.45 37.98 16.90
CA GLY A 211 -11.73 38.36 16.27
C GLY A 211 -11.77 38.11 14.75
N ILE A 212 -11.01 37.12 14.27
CA ILE A 212 -11.00 36.72 12.85
C ILE A 212 -12.23 35.84 12.54
N GLU A 213 -12.73 35.13 13.55
CA GLU A 213 -13.99 34.40 13.48
C GLU A 213 -15.12 35.23 14.08
N ASP A 214 -16.32 35.06 13.53
CA ASP A 214 -17.56 35.70 14.00
C ASP A 214 -18.08 35.02 15.29
N ILE A 215 -17.21 34.97 16.30
CA ILE A 215 -17.49 34.39 17.60
C ILE A 215 -16.75 35.21 18.66
N SER A 216 -17.50 35.76 19.61
CA SER A 216 -16.89 36.48 20.75
C SER A 216 -15.99 35.53 21.56
N TYR A 217 -14.75 35.94 21.80
CA TYR A 217 -13.80 35.19 22.62
C TYR A 217 -14.29 35.02 24.06
N GLU A 218 -15.11 35.95 24.56
CA GLU A 218 -15.64 35.97 25.93
C GLU A 218 -16.53 34.75 26.21
N ARG A 219 -17.12 34.16 25.16
CA ARG A 219 -17.90 32.92 25.25
C ARG A 219 -17.05 31.72 25.67
N PHE A 220 -15.75 31.74 25.37
CA PHE A 220 -14.85 30.63 25.63
C PHE A 220 -13.75 30.95 26.65
N PHE A 221 -13.29 32.20 26.71
CA PHE A 221 -12.07 32.59 27.37
C PHE A 221 -12.23 33.86 28.19
N THR A 222 -11.50 33.92 29.31
CA THR A 222 -11.33 35.13 30.11
C THR A 222 -9.86 35.52 30.03
N VAL A 223 -9.57 36.70 29.47
CA VAL A 223 -8.20 37.21 29.37
C VAL A 223 -7.81 37.85 30.70
N ILE A 224 -6.62 37.52 31.18
CA ILE A 224 -6.06 38.11 32.41
C ILE A 224 -5.07 39.22 32.03
N SER A 225 -5.31 40.42 32.54
CA SER A 225 -4.37 41.55 32.49
C SER A 225 -3.45 41.57 33.71
N THR A 226 -2.57 40.58 33.88
CA THR A 226 -1.55 40.66 34.95
C THR A 226 -0.29 41.33 34.44
N ASN A 227 0.17 42.35 35.18
CA ASN A 227 1.32 43.19 34.86
C ASN A 227 2.68 42.51 35.13
N THR A 228 2.73 41.18 35.24
CA THR A 228 3.94 40.43 35.58
C THR A 228 4.25 39.34 34.55
N ARG A 229 5.49 39.37 34.05
CA ARG A 229 6.22 38.39 33.23
C ARG A 229 5.35 37.52 32.29
N GLY A 230 5.30 37.89 31.01
CA GLY A 230 4.68 37.11 29.93
C GLY A 230 3.95 38.00 28.91
N HIS A 231 3.20 37.40 27.98
CA HIS A 231 2.41 38.13 26.99
C HIS A 231 1.06 38.62 27.54
N ASN A 232 0.52 39.70 26.96
CA ASN A 232 -0.72 40.37 27.41
C ASN A 232 -2.03 39.63 27.09
N TRP A 233 -1.93 38.42 26.53
CA TRP A 233 -3.08 37.61 26.09
C TRP A 233 -3.19 36.30 26.87
N LYS A 234 -2.74 36.30 28.14
CA LYS A 234 -2.86 35.11 28.98
C LYS A 234 -4.32 34.81 29.27
N LEU A 235 -4.66 33.53 29.24
CA LEU A 235 -6.01 33.05 29.50
C LEU A 235 -6.10 32.56 30.95
N ALA A 236 -7.17 32.96 31.64
CA ALA A 236 -7.53 32.39 32.93
C ALA A 236 -7.84 30.90 32.76
N LYS A 237 -7.38 30.10 33.73
CA LYS A 237 -7.71 28.68 33.81
C LYS A 237 -8.71 28.42 34.95
N PRO A 238 -10.02 28.42 34.67
CA PRO A 238 -11.02 28.10 35.68
C PRO A 238 -10.78 26.70 36.23
N ARG A 239 -10.94 26.52 37.55
CA ARG A 239 -10.95 25.19 38.15
C ARG A 239 -12.16 24.42 37.62
N CYS A 240 -11.95 23.15 37.30
CA CYS A 240 -13.04 22.26 36.95
C CYS A 240 -12.79 20.87 37.53
N ASN A 241 -13.87 20.25 38.00
CA ASN A 241 -13.81 19.01 38.78
C ASN A 241 -14.10 17.77 37.94
N THR A 242 -14.53 17.94 36.68
CA THR A 242 -14.85 16.83 35.79
C THR A 242 -13.82 16.67 34.69
N SER A 243 -13.47 15.41 34.40
CA SER A 243 -12.52 15.12 33.34
C SER A 243 -13.04 15.52 31.96
N PHE A 244 -14.36 15.56 31.75
CA PHE A 244 -14.96 16.06 30.51
C PHE A 244 -14.70 17.56 30.32
N ARG A 245 -14.87 18.38 31.36
CA ARG A 245 -14.62 19.82 31.27
C ARG A 245 -13.13 20.14 31.07
N LEU A 246 -12.22 19.41 31.71
CA LEU A 246 -10.77 19.54 31.51
C LEU A 246 -10.34 19.32 30.06
N ARG A 247 -11.07 18.45 29.37
CA ARG A 247 -10.82 17.99 27.99
C ARG A 247 -11.46 18.88 26.92
N HIS A 248 -12.38 19.75 27.33
CA HIS A 248 -13.05 20.71 26.45
C HIS A 248 -12.04 21.67 25.81
N PHE A 249 -12.30 22.09 24.57
CA PHE A 249 -11.44 22.99 23.80
C PHE A 249 -11.00 24.21 24.63
N SER A 250 -11.94 24.92 25.24
CA SER A 250 -11.63 26.13 26.01
C SER A 250 -10.75 25.91 27.25
N GLN A 251 -10.58 24.68 27.72
CA GLN A 251 -9.77 24.35 28.90
C GLN A 251 -8.44 23.71 28.54
N ARG A 252 -8.43 22.74 27.62
CA ARG A 252 -7.23 21.97 27.28
C ARG A 252 -6.11 22.81 26.65
N ILE A 253 -6.49 23.88 25.95
CA ILE A 253 -5.54 24.72 25.23
C ILE A 253 -4.81 25.73 26.11
N ILE A 254 -5.33 26.05 27.29
CA ILE A 254 -4.89 27.22 28.08
C ILE A 254 -3.42 27.10 28.48
N ASN A 255 -3.00 25.91 28.90
CA ASN A 255 -1.61 25.65 29.28
C ASN A 255 -0.66 25.87 28.10
N ASP A 256 -1.01 25.34 26.93
CA ASP A 256 -0.21 25.47 25.73
C ASP A 256 -0.13 26.92 25.27
N TRP A 257 -1.28 27.61 25.29
CA TRP A 257 -1.39 29.02 24.91
C TRP A 257 -0.56 29.93 25.82
N ASN A 258 -0.67 29.77 27.15
CA ASN A 258 0.04 30.60 28.12
C ASN A 258 1.56 30.37 28.12
N ASN A 259 2.02 29.26 27.56
CA ASN A 259 3.43 28.94 27.38
C ASN A 259 4.00 29.49 26.06
N LEU A 260 3.17 30.04 25.17
CA LEU A 260 3.65 30.63 23.93
C LEU A 260 4.38 31.96 24.20
N PRO A 261 5.44 32.24 23.44
CA PRO A 261 6.20 33.47 23.61
C PRO A 261 5.49 34.66 22.94
N VAL A 262 5.88 35.88 23.32
CA VAL A 262 5.21 37.13 22.92
C VAL A 262 5.25 37.32 21.40
N GLU A 263 6.34 36.90 20.76
CA GLU A 263 6.56 37.01 19.31
C GLU A 263 5.55 36.18 18.52
N VAL A 264 5.18 35.00 19.03
CA VAL A 264 4.19 34.13 18.38
C VAL A 264 2.81 34.79 18.46
N ILE A 265 2.41 35.27 19.64
CA ILE A 265 1.07 35.81 19.90
C ILE A 265 0.83 37.21 19.29
N SER A 266 1.90 37.98 19.14
CA SER A 266 1.87 39.30 18.48
C SER A 266 1.71 39.23 16.96
N SER A 267 1.71 38.02 16.38
CA SER A 267 1.42 37.80 14.96
C SER A 267 0.14 38.53 14.51
N LYS A 268 0.22 39.23 13.37
CA LYS A 268 -0.90 40.01 12.81
C LYS A 268 -1.83 39.17 11.93
N THR A 269 -1.34 38.09 11.34
CA THR A 269 -2.11 37.23 10.42
C THR A 269 -2.07 35.78 10.89
N VAL A 270 -3.07 34.99 10.47
CA VAL A 270 -3.13 33.54 10.76
C VAL A 270 -1.91 32.82 10.19
N GLU A 271 -1.43 33.24 9.01
CA GLU A 271 -0.27 32.61 8.37
C GLU A 271 1.04 32.91 9.12
N ALA A 272 1.23 34.15 9.57
CA ALA A 272 2.37 34.51 10.42
C ALA A 272 2.36 33.73 11.74
N PHE A 273 1.18 33.54 12.33
CA PHE A 273 1.02 32.75 13.55
C PHE A 273 1.40 31.27 13.33
N LYS A 274 0.90 30.66 12.24
CA LYS A 274 1.24 29.27 11.85
C LYS A 274 2.74 29.07 11.70
N ILE A 275 3.43 29.97 11.01
CA ILE A 275 4.88 29.85 10.79
C ILE A 275 5.64 30.01 12.12
N SER A 276 5.22 30.97 12.95
CA SER A 276 5.89 31.28 14.22
C SER A 276 5.73 30.15 15.24
N ILE A 277 4.54 29.56 15.35
CA ILE A 277 4.30 28.43 16.25
C ILE A 277 5.06 27.17 15.81
N ASP A 278 5.11 26.91 14.49
CA ASP A 278 5.87 25.79 13.94
C ASP A 278 7.37 25.95 14.22
N ARG A 279 7.91 27.18 14.10
CA ARG A 279 9.31 27.48 14.46
C ARG A 279 9.58 27.23 15.95
N HIS A 280 8.71 27.73 16.82
CA HIS A 280 8.86 27.60 18.27
C HIS A 280 8.84 26.13 18.70
N TRP A 281 7.89 25.33 18.21
CA TRP A 281 7.80 23.91 18.58
C TRP A 281 8.89 23.04 17.95
N ASN A 282 9.41 23.40 16.77
CA ASN A 282 10.56 22.70 16.20
C ASN A 282 11.85 22.97 16.98
N GLN A 283 12.03 24.17 17.55
CA GLN A 283 13.17 24.50 18.41
C GLN A 283 13.12 23.74 19.75
N SER A 284 11.93 23.57 20.34
CA SER A 284 11.75 22.78 21.58
C SER A 284 11.94 21.26 21.43
N CYS A 285 12.09 20.75 20.21
CA CYS A 285 12.39 19.33 19.95
C CYS A 285 13.89 19.07 19.71
N ILE A 286 14.74 20.10 19.77
CA ILE A 286 16.21 20.04 19.59
C ILE A 286 16.96 20.27 20.92
N SER A 287 16.26 20.63 21.99
CA SER A 287 16.81 20.81 23.35
C SER A 287 16.48 19.65 24.27
#